data_AF-A0A226E8P7-F1
#
_entry.id   AF-A0A226E8P7-F1
#
_cell.length_a   1.000
_cell.length_b   1.000
_cell.length_c   1.000
_cell.angle_alpha   90.00
_cell.angle_beta   90.00
_cell.angle_gamma   90.00
#
_symmetry.space_group_name_H-M   'P 1'
#
loop_
_entity.id
_entity.type
_entity.pdbx_description
1 polymer ?
#
loop_
_entity_poly.entity_id
_entity_poly.type
_entity_poly.pdbx_seq_one_letter_code
_entity_poly.pdbx_strand_id
1 'polypeptide(L)'
;MANHHELYDRLNVSIDSSPEQIRSTFHRLSRQCHPDRLGSQDLSEDERNARLQEYNNITEAHRILSNPETRVLYDSQGLDGIRRVGDRVHGRNFTNFKAGNYATNLTSTRLPSHFILLFGVICVLLISYLIPLRNTKFVPNPIIPRDMDLYDRFDKLLINLKRLKTQNFELSGKLADLENQVAVREKSEQIMNNTIATLHRLVGNLENHLTRISRSSENCEVTLNLLKEEVQTFKTNLEPKNSTTWTIGSFLGF
;
A
#
# COMPACT_ATOMS: atom_id res chain seq x y z
N MET A 1 -16.86 14.71 29.78
CA MET A 1 -16.97 13.26 30.04
C MET A 1 -17.05 12.58 28.68
N ALA A 2 -16.15 11.65 28.37
CA ALA A 2 -16.16 10.98 27.07
C ALA A 2 -17.44 10.12 26.96
N ASN A 3 -18.24 10.35 25.92
CA ASN A 3 -19.45 9.57 25.64
C ASN A 3 -19.04 8.17 25.17
N HIS A 4 -18.88 7.24 26.12
CA HIS A 4 -18.59 5.83 25.83
C HIS A 4 -19.78 5.09 25.17
N HIS A 5 -20.88 5.81 24.91
CA HIS A 5 -22.08 5.28 24.28
C HIS A 5 -22.14 5.56 22.77
N GLU A 6 -21.30 6.45 22.22
CA GLU A 6 -21.45 6.92 20.84
C GLU A 6 -21.44 5.79 19.80
N LEU A 7 -20.60 4.77 19.95
CA LEU A 7 -20.57 3.63 19.03
C LEU A 7 -21.76 2.68 19.20
N TYR A 8 -22.23 2.51 20.43
CA TYR A 8 -23.40 1.68 20.74
C TYR A 8 -24.69 2.35 20.22
N ASP A 9 -24.78 3.68 20.37
CA ASP A 9 -25.88 4.50 19.87
C ASP A 9 -25.97 4.46 18.34
N ARG A 10 -24.82 4.54 17.63
CA ARG A 10 -24.77 4.43 16.15
C ARG A 10 -25.30 3.09 15.64
N LEU A 11 -25.14 2.01 16.40
CA LEU A 11 -25.67 0.68 16.06
C LEU A 11 -27.06 0.42 16.67
N ASN A 12 -27.58 1.36 17.46
CA ASN A 12 -28.82 1.26 18.22
C ASN A 12 -28.86 -0.04 19.05
N VAL A 13 -27.78 -0.31 19.77
CA VAL A 13 -27.60 -1.49 20.64
C VAL A 13 -27.27 -1.05 22.07
N SER A 14 -27.56 -1.92 23.04
CA SER A 14 -27.18 -1.67 24.43
C SER A 14 -25.67 -1.88 24.62
N ILE A 15 -25.09 -1.24 25.65
CA ILE A 15 -23.70 -1.47 26.05
C ILE A 15 -23.44 -2.93 26.47
N ASP A 16 -24.48 -3.60 26.99
CA ASP A 16 -24.45 -5.01 27.40
C ASP A 16 -24.76 -5.98 26.25
N SER A 17 -24.89 -5.49 25.01
CA SER A 17 -25.23 -6.34 23.88
C SER A 17 -24.16 -7.39 23.58
N SER A 18 -24.62 -8.60 23.27
CA SER A 18 -23.75 -9.71 22.89
C SER A 18 -23.13 -9.45 21.50
N PRO A 19 -21.95 -10.03 21.19
CA PRO A 19 -21.33 -9.87 19.87
C PRO A 19 -22.24 -10.35 18.72
N GLU A 20 -23.08 -11.35 18.96
CA GLU A 20 -24.08 -11.84 18.01
C GLU A 20 -25.17 -10.80 17.75
N GLN A 21 -25.63 -10.10 18.79
CA GLN A 21 -26.61 -9.02 18.66
C GLN A 21 -26.02 -7.85 17.85
N ILE A 22 -24.80 -7.44 18.15
CA ILE A 22 -24.06 -6.38 17.43
C ILE A 22 -23.91 -6.74 15.94
N ARG A 23 -23.58 -8.00 15.64
CA ARG A 23 -23.47 -8.49 14.26
C ARG A 23 -24.82 -8.51 13.54
N SER A 24 -25.88 -8.95 14.22
CA SER A 24 -27.23 -9.01 13.69
C SER A 24 -27.78 -7.63 13.34
N THR A 25 -27.64 -6.66 14.26
CA THR A 25 -28.08 -5.28 14.03
C THR A 25 -27.30 -4.61 12.91
N PHE A 26 -25.97 -4.81 12.87
CA PHE A 26 -25.14 -4.34 11.76
C PHE A 26 -25.63 -4.90 10.41
N HIS A 27 -25.89 -6.21 10.31
CA HIS A 27 -26.41 -6.80 9.07
C HIS A 27 -27.80 -6.27 8.68
N ARG A 28 -28.64 -5.90 9.64
CA ARG A 28 -29.94 -5.28 9.37
C ARG A 28 -29.77 -3.86 8.83
N LEU A 29 -28.99 -3.03 9.52
CA LEU A 29 -28.75 -1.62 9.16
C LEU A 29 -27.95 -1.49 7.86
N SER A 30 -26.92 -2.31 7.68
CA SER A 30 -26.12 -2.35 6.45
C SER A 30 -26.97 -2.66 5.22
N ARG A 31 -27.99 -3.53 5.33
CA ARG A 31 -28.89 -3.81 4.20
C ARG A 31 -29.80 -2.64 3.84
N GLN A 32 -30.09 -1.76 4.79
CA GLN A 32 -30.93 -0.58 4.59
C GLN A 32 -30.13 0.57 3.95
N CYS A 33 -28.88 0.76 4.36
CA CYS A 33 -28.05 1.88 3.91
C CYS A 33 -27.00 1.50 2.84
N HIS A 34 -27.06 0.29 2.27
CA HIS A 34 -26.08 -0.15 1.26
C HIS A 34 -26.17 0.68 -0.03
N PRO A 35 -25.04 1.16 -0.60
CA PRO A 35 -25.03 2.02 -1.80
C PRO A 35 -25.70 1.36 -3.02
N ASP A 36 -25.59 0.04 -3.17
CA ASP A 36 -26.24 -0.73 -4.25
C ASP A 36 -27.77 -0.60 -4.24
N ARG A 37 -28.40 -0.50 -3.05
CA ARG A 37 -29.86 -0.29 -2.95
C ARG A 37 -30.25 1.17 -3.07
N LEU A 38 -29.35 2.10 -2.72
CA LEU A 38 -29.59 3.53 -2.88
C LEU A 38 -29.51 3.97 -4.35
N GLY A 39 -28.68 3.29 -5.16
CA GLY A 39 -28.59 3.54 -6.60
C GLY A 39 -29.81 3.10 -7.40
N SER A 40 -30.67 2.25 -6.83
CA SER A 40 -31.92 1.77 -7.46
C SER A 40 -33.18 2.49 -6.93
N GLN A 41 -33.02 3.48 -6.07
CA GLN A 41 -34.12 4.33 -5.58
C GLN A 41 -34.01 5.74 -6.18
N ASP A 42 -35.15 6.32 -6.55
CA ASP A 42 -35.27 7.73 -6.96
C ASP A 42 -35.12 8.65 -5.73
N LEU A 43 -33.90 8.68 -5.17
CA LEU A 43 -33.52 9.55 -4.05
C LEU A 43 -32.79 10.78 -4.57
N SER A 44 -33.02 11.91 -3.89
CA SER A 44 -32.20 13.11 -4.11
C SER A 44 -30.73 12.83 -3.77
N GLU A 45 -29.81 13.59 -4.37
CA GLU A 45 -28.38 13.50 -4.08
C GLU A 45 -28.08 13.67 -2.58
N ASP A 46 -28.80 14.59 -1.93
CA ASP A 46 -28.65 14.87 -0.51
C ASP A 46 -29.06 13.68 0.37
N GLU A 47 -30.15 12.99 0.01
CA GLU A 47 -30.63 11.81 0.73
C GLU A 47 -29.69 10.61 0.55
N ARG A 48 -29.12 10.46 -0.65
CA ARG A 48 -28.11 9.44 -0.93
C ARG A 48 -26.86 9.68 -0.10
N ASN A 49 -26.40 10.92 -0.02
CA ASN A 49 -25.24 11.29 0.78
C ASN A 49 -25.48 11.08 2.28
N ALA A 50 -26.66 11.45 2.79
CA ALA A 50 -27.02 11.19 4.19
C ALA A 50 -27.02 9.69 4.53
N ARG A 51 -27.59 8.85 3.66
CA ARG A 51 -27.62 7.39 3.85
C ARG A 51 -26.22 6.76 3.76
N LEU A 52 -25.36 7.29 2.88
CA LEU A 52 -23.98 6.85 2.77
C LEU A 52 -23.17 7.21 4.03
N GLN A 53 -23.38 8.41 4.58
CA GLN A 53 -22.77 8.81 5.86
C GLN A 53 -23.23 7.91 7.00
N GLU A 54 -24.53 7.60 7.07
CA GLU A 54 -25.09 6.66 8.05
C GLU A 54 -24.45 5.28 7.94
N TYR A 55 -24.30 4.75 6.71
CA TYR A 55 -23.61 3.48 6.45
C TYR A 55 -22.17 3.49 6.95
N ASN A 56 -21.43 4.57 6.70
CA ASN A 56 -20.05 4.70 7.17
C ASN A 56 -19.97 4.70 8.70
N ASN A 57 -20.87 5.42 9.36
CA ASN A 57 -20.93 5.50 10.83
C ASN A 57 -21.22 4.13 11.46
N ILE A 58 -22.17 3.38 10.90
CA ILE A 58 -22.54 2.02 11.32
C ILE A 58 -21.38 1.04 11.12
N THR A 59 -20.69 1.15 9.98
CA THR A 59 -19.55 0.28 9.63
C THR A 59 -18.37 0.53 10.56
N GLU A 60 -18.07 1.79 10.86
CA GLU A 60 -17.03 2.16 11.82
C GLU A 60 -17.32 1.58 13.22
N ALA A 61 -18.55 1.75 13.70
CA ALA A 61 -18.97 1.25 15.01
C ALA A 61 -18.88 -0.28 15.10
N HIS A 62 -19.42 -1.01 14.12
CA HIS A 62 -19.33 -2.48 14.11
C HIS A 62 -17.87 -2.96 14.07
N ARG A 63 -17.00 -2.27 13.33
CA ARG A 63 -15.59 -2.65 13.22
C ARG A 63 -14.86 -2.56 14.55
N ILE A 64 -15.16 -1.56 15.39
CA ILE A 64 -14.56 -1.40 16.72
C ILE A 64 -15.20 -2.37 17.73
N LEU A 65 -16.52 -2.52 17.70
CA LEU A 65 -17.26 -3.33 18.67
C LEU A 65 -17.27 -4.84 18.37
N SER A 66 -16.92 -5.26 17.15
CA SER A 66 -16.93 -6.68 16.75
C SER A 66 -15.76 -7.50 17.30
N ASN A 67 -14.60 -6.88 17.51
CA ASN A 67 -13.44 -7.56 18.10
C ASN A 67 -13.42 -7.31 19.61
N PRO A 68 -13.34 -8.37 20.45
CA PRO A 68 -13.31 -8.23 21.90
C PRO A 68 -12.17 -7.35 22.42
N GLU A 69 -10.99 -7.39 21.79
CA GLU A 69 -9.83 -6.59 22.22
C GLU A 69 -10.07 -5.08 22.01
N THR A 70 -10.60 -4.72 20.85
CA THR A 70 -10.90 -3.32 20.52
C THR A 70 -12.13 -2.83 21.28
N ARG A 71 -13.10 -3.70 21.59
CA ARG A 71 -14.24 -3.36 22.44
C ARG A 71 -13.79 -2.99 23.85
N VAL A 72 -12.96 -3.82 24.49
CA VAL A 72 -12.42 -3.52 25.82
C VAL A 72 -11.60 -2.23 25.83
N LEU A 73 -10.82 -1.98 24.78
CA LEU A 73 -10.06 -0.73 24.65
C LEU A 73 -10.98 0.48 24.51
N TYR A 74 -12.05 0.38 23.71
CA TYR A 74 -13.05 1.43 23.58
C TYR A 74 -13.80 1.67 24.89
N ASP A 75 -14.19 0.61 25.59
CA ASP A 75 -14.92 0.70 26.86
C ASP A 75 -14.04 1.32 27.99
N SER A 76 -12.71 1.19 27.90
CA SER A 76 -11.78 1.71 28.92
C SER A 76 -11.21 3.10 28.62
N GLN A 77 -10.96 3.44 27.36
CA GLN A 77 -10.26 4.66 26.95
C GLN A 77 -11.05 5.49 25.92
N GLY A 78 -12.24 5.05 25.54
CA GLY A 78 -13.06 5.67 24.50
C GLY A 78 -12.43 5.61 23.11
N LEU A 79 -12.91 6.48 22.22
CA LEU A 79 -12.43 6.57 20.84
C LEU A 79 -10.95 6.99 20.75
N ASP A 80 -10.46 7.75 21.74
CA ASP A 80 -9.07 8.19 21.82
C ASP A 80 -8.08 7.03 22.01
N GLY A 81 -8.46 6.01 22.79
CA GLY A 81 -7.67 4.79 22.95
C GLY A 81 -7.54 4.00 21.65
N ILE A 82 -8.66 3.86 20.92
CA ILE A 82 -8.68 3.22 19.60
C ILE A 82 -7.76 3.95 18.62
N ARG A 83 -7.80 5.28 18.60
CA ARG A 83 -6.97 6.09 17.69
C ARG A 83 -5.47 5.90 17.95
N ARG A 84 -5.06 5.83 19.22
CA ARG A 84 -3.66 5.61 19.63
C ARG A 84 -3.11 4.22 19.26
N VAL A 85 -3.97 3.20 19.26
CA VAL A 85 -3.59 1.82 18.94
C VAL A 85 -3.62 1.55 17.44
N GLY A 86 -4.53 2.19 16.70
CA GLY A 86 -4.60 2.13 15.24
C GLY A 86 -3.30 2.55 14.53
N ASP A 87 -2.54 3.46 15.13
CA ASP A 87 -1.25 3.94 14.59
C ASP A 87 -0.06 2.99 14.88
N ARG A 88 -0.20 2.03 15.81
CA ARG A 88 0.94 1.25 16.32
C ARG A 88 0.93 -0.24 15.96
N VAL A 89 -0.23 -0.83 15.68
CA VAL A 89 -0.34 -2.30 15.68
C VAL A 89 -0.45 -2.93 14.29
N HIS A 90 -0.95 -2.26 13.25
CA HIS A 90 -1.04 -2.83 11.89
C HIS A 90 -1.13 -1.70 10.86
N GLY A 91 -0.31 -1.71 9.82
CA GLY A 91 -0.35 -0.79 8.66
C GLY A 91 -1.63 -0.86 7.81
N ARG A 92 -2.73 -1.39 8.35
CA ARG A 92 -4.09 -1.19 7.82
C ARG A 92 -4.72 -0.07 8.62
N ASN A 93 -4.65 1.16 8.10
CA ASN A 93 -5.35 2.35 8.61
C ASN A 93 -6.71 2.02 9.25
N PHE A 94 -6.78 1.91 10.59
CA PHE A 94 -8.02 1.64 11.32
C PHE A 94 -8.94 2.87 11.32
N THR A 95 -8.41 4.07 11.14
CA THR A 95 -9.12 5.35 11.33
C THR A 95 -9.18 6.22 10.07
N ASN A 96 -8.50 5.82 8.99
CA ASN A 96 -8.44 6.61 7.75
C ASN A 96 -9.17 5.92 6.58
N PHE A 97 -10.47 5.64 6.75
CA PHE A 97 -11.34 5.79 5.59
C PHE A 97 -11.65 7.29 5.46
N LYS A 98 -10.66 8.05 4.96
CA LYS A 98 -11.01 9.25 4.19
C LYS A 98 -11.96 8.74 3.13
N ALA A 99 -13.22 9.17 3.19
CA ALA A 99 -14.13 9.13 2.06
C ALA A 99 -13.36 9.77 0.90
N GLY A 100 -12.72 8.93 0.07
CA GLY A 100 -12.17 9.35 -1.19
C GLY A 100 -13.36 9.85 -1.97
N ASN A 101 -13.43 11.18 -2.12
CA ASN A 101 -14.37 11.92 -2.93
C ASN A 101 -14.95 11.06 -4.08
N TYR A 102 -16.13 10.47 -3.86
CA TYR A 102 -17.05 10.16 -4.96
C TYR A 102 -17.82 11.41 -5.40
N ALA A 103 -17.42 12.58 -4.88
CA ALA A 103 -17.70 13.87 -5.49
C ALA A 103 -17.03 13.90 -6.87
N THR A 104 -17.82 13.50 -7.86
CA THR A 104 -18.00 14.23 -9.12
C THR A 104 -16.70 14.81 -9.71
N ASN A 105 -15.93 13.97 -10.37
CA ASN A 105 -15.29 14.36 -11.63
C ASN A 105 -15.60 13.29 -12.68
N LEU A 106 -16.89 13.04 -12.95
CA LEU A 106 -17.32 12.75 -14.32
C LEU A 106 -17.37 14.07 -15.09
N THR A 107 -16.25 14.78 -15.12
CA THR A 107 -15.97 15.71 -16.20
C THR A 107 -15.91 14.87 -17.45
N SER A 108 -16.95 15.02 -18.26
CA SER A 108 -17.03 14.70 -19.68
C SER A 108 -15.67 14.48 -20.36
N THR A 109 -15.12 13.26 -20.23
CA THR A 109 -14.12 12.73 -21.14
C THR A 109 -14.72 11.48 -21.73
N ARG A 110 -15.62 11.71 -22.69
CA ARG A 110 -15.94 10.89 -23.86
C ARG A 110 -15.38 9.46 -23.78
N LEU A 111 -15.97 8.62 -22.92
CA LEU A 111 -15.90 7.17 -23.13
C LEU A 111 -16.64 6.91 -24.45
N PRO A 112 -16.05 6.19 -25.42
CA PRO A 112 -16.67 5.97 -26.72
C PRO A 112 -18.06 5.40 -26.49
N SER A 113 -19.09 6.01 -27.08
CA SER A 113 -20.51 5.60 -26.96
C SER A 113 -20.72 4.09 -27.18
N HIS A 114 -19.79 3.43 -27.86
CA HIS A 114 -19.70 1.99 -28.05
C HIS A 114 -19.54 1.18 -26.75
N PHE A 115 -18.83 1.67 -25.73
CA PHE A 115 -18.63 0.93 -24.47
C PHE A 115 -19.91 0.85 -23.63
N ILE A 116 -20.73 1.91 -23.64
CA ILE A 116 -22.01 1.95 -22.92
C ILE A 116 -23.01 0.99 -23.60
N LEU A 117 -23.03 0.99 -24.94
CA LEU A 117 -23.86 0.07 -25.71
C LEU A 117 -23.42 -1.40 -25.55
N LEU A 118 -22.11 -1.67 -25.56
CA LEU A 118 -21.58 -3.03 -25.36
C LEU A 118 -21.92 -3.55 -23.96
N PHE A 119 -21.73 -2.74 -22.93
CA PHE A 119 -22.07 -3.10 -21.55
C PHE A 119 -23.58 -3.34 -21.39
N GLY A 120 -24.42 -2.50 -22.00
CA GLY A 120 -25.87 -2.69 -22.04
C GLY A 120 -26.28 -4.02 -22.70
N VAL A 121 -25.68 -4.38 -23.84
CA VAL A 121 -25.96 -5.65 -24.53
C VAL A 121 -25.50 -6.84 -23.69
N ILE A 122 -24.33 -6.76 -23.06
CA ILE A 122 -23.82 -7.81 -22.15
C ILE A 122 -24.77 -8.00 -20.97
N CYS A 123 -25.22 -6.91 -20.35
CA CYS A 123 -26.17 -6.97 -19.22
C CYS A 123 -27.52 -7.56 -19.63
N VAL A 124 -28.07 -7.20 -20.80
CA VAL A 124 -29.34 -7.77 -21.29
C VAL A 124 -29.20 -9.26 -21.61
N LEU A 125 -28.08 -9.67 -22.22
CA LEU A 125 -27.80 -11.10 -22.47
C LEU A 125 -27.65 -11.88 -21.16
N LEU A 126 -26.98 -11.29 -20.17
CA LEU A 126 -26.76 -11.91 -18.86
C LEU A 126 -28.07 -12.00 -18.06
N ILE A 127 -28.91 -10.96 -18.10
CA ILE A 127 -30.24 -10.99 -17.49
C ILE A 127 -31.15 -12.01 -18.20
N SER A 128 -31.13 -12.06 -19.53
CA SER A 128 -31.89 -13.05 -20.32
C SER A 128 -31.45 -14.48 -20.03
N TYR A 129 -30.15 -14.69 -19.76
CA TYR A 129 -29.58 -15.97 -19.33
C TYR A 129 -29.91 -16.33 -17.87
N LEU A 130 -30.06 -15.36 -16.98
CA LEU A 130 -30.37 -15.59 -15.55
C LEU A 130 -31.87 -15.77 -15.27
N ILE A 131 -32.78 -15.24 -16.09
CA ILE A 131 -34.23 -15.43 -15.96
C ILE A 131 -34.65 -16.93 -15.94
N PRO A 132 -34.15 -17.82 -16.82
CA PRO A 132 -34.52 -19.24 -16.78
C PRO A 132 -33.99 -19.98 -15.54
N LEU A 133 -33.00 -19.45 -14.81
CA LEU A 133 -32.48 -20.06 -13.57
C LEU A 133 -33.36 -19.80 -12.33
N ARG A 134 -34.33 -18.89 -12.42
CA ARG A 134 -35.25 -18.57 -11.31
C ARG A 134 -36.52 -19.43 -11.31
N ASN A 135 -36.89 -19.99 -12.47
CA ASN A 135 -38.13 -20.78 -12.65
C ASN A 135 -37.90 -22.29 -12.71
N THR A 136 -36.67 -22.77 -12.57
CA THR A 136 -36.43 -24.20 -12.37
C THR A 136 -36.83 -24.55 -10.94
N LYS A 137 -37.83 -25.44 -10.82
CA LYS A 137 -38.22 -26.01 -9.53
C LYS A 137 -36.96 -26.56 -8.86
N PHE A 138 -36.73 -26.17 -7.61
CA PHE A 138 -35.67 -26.68 -6.76
C PHE A 138 -35.78 -28.20 -6.71
N VAL A 139 -34.98 -28.90 -7.51
CA VAL A 139 -34.77 -30.34 -7.39
C VAL A 139 -33.85 -30.50 -6.19
N PRO A 140 -34.24 -31.27 -5.14
CA PRO A 140 -33.35 -31.52 -4.03
C PRO A 140 -32.05 -32.11 -4.57
N ASN A 141 -30.94 -31.53 -4.11
CA ASN A 141 -29.58 -31.79 -4.57
C ASN A 141 -29.41 -33.30 -4.84
N PRO A 142 -29.10 -33.74 -6.08
CA PRO A 142 -28.69 -35.12 -6.26
C PRO A 142 -27.52 -35.33 -5.31
N ILE A 143 -27.52 -36.44 -4.58
CA ILE A 143 -26.35 -36.83 -3.78
C ILE A 143 -25.23 -37.02 -4.81
N ILE A 144 -24.45 -35.96 -5.03
CA ILE A 144 -23.29 -35.97 -5.89
C ILE A 144 -22.40 -37.04 -5.27
N PRO A 145 -22.08 -38.13 -5.97
CA PRO A 145 -21.13 -39.10 -5.44
C PRO A 145 -19.88 -38.30 -5.09
N ARG A 146 -19.39 -38.41 -3.85
CA ARG A 146 -18.11 -37.83 -3.47
C ARG A 146 -17.07 -38.49 -4.35
N ASP A 147 -16.77 -37.89 -5.50
CA ASP A 147 -15.67 -38.31 -6.33
C ASP A 147 -14.42 -37.95 -5.54
N MET A 148 -13.85 -38.99 -4.95
CA MET A 148 -12.67 -38.90 -4.09
C MET A 148 -11.51 -38.13 -4.77
N ASP A 149 -11.50 -38.09 -6.11
CA ASP A 149 -10.48 -37.41 -6.92
C ASP A 149 -10.58 -35.88 -6.93
N LEU A 150 -11.79 -35.29 -6.89
CA LEU A 150 -11.93 -33.83 -6.98
C LEU A 150 -11.52 -33.15 -5.67
N TYR A 151 -11.91 -33.72 -4.53
CA TYR A 151 -11.48 -33.24 -3.21
C TYR A 151 -9.96 -33.38 -3.01
N ASP A 152 -9.35 -34.50 -3.45
CA ASP A 152 -7.90 -34.68 -3.39
C ASP A 152 -7.13 -33.65 -4.25
N ARG A 153 -7.68 -33.29 -5.43
CA ARG A 153 -7.14 -32.19 -6.25
C ARG A 153 -7.28 -30.83 -5.58
N PHE A 154 -8.41 -30.55 -4.94
CA PHE A 154 -8.61 -29.31 -4.18
C PHE A 154 -7.67 -29.20 -2.99
N ASP A 155 -7.44 -30.30 -2.26
CA ASP A 155 -6.49 -30.34 -1.15
C ASP A 155 -5.05 -30.12 -1.61
N LYS A 156 -4.64 -30.73 -2.73
CA LYS A 156 -3.34 -30.47 -3.36
C LYS A 156 -3.18 -29.01 -3.79
N LEU A 157 -4.22 -28.40 -4.35
CA LEU A 157 -4.23 -26.97 -4.68
C LEU A 157 -4.10 -26.10 -3.43
N LEU A 158 -4.79 -26.45 -2.35
CA LEU A 158 -4.71 -25.73 -1.08
C LEU A 158 -3.30 -25.78 -0.47
N ILE A 159 -2.66 -26.95 -0.53
CA ILE A 159 -1.27 -27.14 -0.06
C ILE A 159 -0.31 -26.29 -0.90
N ASN A 160 -0.46 -26.30 -2.23
CA ASN A 160 0.35 -25.48 -3.12
C ASN A 160 0.15 -23.98 -2.88
N LEU A 161 -1.08 -23.52 -2.66
CA LEU A 161 -1.37 -22.14 -2.31
C LEU A 161 -0.76 -21.72 -0.97
N LYS A 162 -0.81 -22.60 0.05
CA LYS A 162 -0.13 -22.35 1.32
C LYS A 162 1.38 -22.24 1.13
N ARG A 163 1.99 -23.14 0.36
CA ARG A 163 3.43 -23.11 0.04
C ARG A 163 3.82 -21.82 -0.68
N LEU A 164 3.06 -21.41 -1.70
CA LEU A 164 3.30 -20.16 -2.43
C LEU A 164 3.17 -18.93 -1.54
N LYS A 165 2.22 -18.93 -0.59
CA LYS A 165 2.08 -17.86 0.39
C LYS A 165 3.31 -17.75 1.29
N THR A 166 3.82 -18.89 1.78
CA THR A 166 5.03 -18.93 2.61
C THR A 166 6.26 -18.46 1.82
N GLN A 167 6.41 -18.89 0.57
CA GLN A 167 7.51 -18.44 -0.30
C GLN A 167 7.46 -16.93 -0.56
N ASN A 168 6.26 -16.37 -0.80
CA ASN A 168 6.11 -14.92 -0.95
C ASN A 168 6.48 -14.15 0.32
N PHE A 169 6.15 -14.68 1.49
CA PHE A 169 6.56 -14.07 2.77
C PHE A 169 8.08 -14.10 2.96
N GLU A 170 8.72 -15.23 2.64
CA GLU A 170 10.19 -15.35 2.70
C GLU A 170 10.89 -14.41 1.71
N LEU A 171 10.39 -14.32 0.46
CA LEU A 171 10.90 -13.40 -0.54
C LEU A 171 10.75 -11.94 -0.11
N SER A 172 9.62 -11.58 0.51
CA SER A 172 9.43 -10.24 1.07
C SER A 172 10.43 -9.93 2.18
N GLY A 173 10.78 -10.92 3.02
CA GLY A 173 11.82 -10.77 4.03
C GLY A 173 13.21 -10.55 3.42
N LYS A 174 13.56 -11.33 2.38
CA LYS A 174 14.83 -11.16 1.64
C LYS A 174 14.92 -9.81 0.93
N LEU A 175 13.80 -9.30 0.41
CA LEU A 175 13.74 -7.97 -0.21
C LEU A 175 14.07 -6.88 0.82
N ALA A 176 13.47 -6.94 2.00
CA ALA A 176 13.72 -5.97 3.07
C ALA A 176 15.19 -6.00 3.55
N ASP A 177 15.81 -7.17 3.61
CA ASP A 177 17.23 -7.28 3.93
C ASP A 177 18.12 -6.68 2.83
N LEU A 178 17.79 -6.93 1.55
CA LEU A 178 18.48 -6.31 0.42
C LEU A 178 18.37 -4.78 0.45
N GLU A 179 17.18 -4.24 0.71
CA GLU A 179 16.96 -2.80 0.82
C GLU A 179 17.82 -2.18 1.92
N ASN A 180 17.93 -2.84 3.07
CA ASN A 180 18.83 -2.41 4.14
C ASN A 180 20.31 -2.46 3.72
N GLN A 181 20.73 -3.52 3.03
CA GLN A 181 22.10 -3.62 2.52
C GLN A 181 22.42 -2.54 1.48
N VAL A 182 21.47 -2.20 0.60
CA VAL A 182 21.60 -1.10 -0.36
C VAL A 182 21.75 0.23 0.37
N ALA A 183 20.90 0.52 1.36
CA ALA A 183 20.98 1.75 2.14
C ALA A 183 22.33 1.90 2.88
N VAL A 184 22.88 0.79 3.41
CA VAL A 184 24.23 0.78 4.01
C VAL A 184 25.31 1.10 2.97
N ARG A 185 25.21 0.52 1.76
CA ARG A 185 26.15 0.80 0.67
C ARG A 185 26.08 2.25 0.19
N GLU A 186 24.89 2.79 -0.03
CA GLU A 186 24.69 4.19 -0.42
C GLU A 186 25.32 5.15 0.60
N LYS A 187 25.14 4.88 1.89
CA LYS A 187 25.77 5.68 2.95
C LYS A 187 27.30 5.59 2.88
N SER A 188 27.87 4.42 2.62
CA SER A 188 29.31 4.25 2.47
C SER A 188 29.87 4.98 1.24
N GLU A 189 29.11 5.00 0.14
CA GLU A 189 29.45 5.73 -1.08
C GLU A 189 29.41 7.23 -0.84
N GLN A 190 28.42 7.73 -0.10
CA GLN A 190 28.34 9.14 0.27
C GLN A 190 29.54 9.58 1.13
N ILE A 191 29.99 8.74 2.07
CA ILE A 191 31.21 9.00 2.86
C ILE A 191 32.44 9.07 1.94
N MET A 192 32.55 8.14 0.98
CA MET A 192 33.64 8.12 0.01
C MET A 192 33.65 9.37 -0.87
N ASN A 193 32.49 9.77 -1.40
CA ASN A 193 32.33 10.96 -2.22
C ASN A 193 32.67 12.24 -1.46
N ASN A 194 32.27 12.34 -0.19
CA ASN A 194 32.66 13.45 0.68
C ASN A 194 34.18 13.48 0.89
N THR A 195 34.81 12.31 1.09
CA THR A 195 36.26 12.19 1.24
C THR A 195 36.99 12.63 -0.04
N ILE A 196 36.54 12.18 -1.21
CA ILE A 196 37.08 12.60 -2.51
C ILE A 196 36.95 14.13 -2.66
N ALA A 197 35.80 14.71 -2.31
CA ALA A 197 35.60 16.15 -2.36
C ALA A 197 36.57 16.91 -1.43
N THR A 198 36.87 16.38 -0.24
CA THR A 198 37.88 16.98 0.65
C THR A 198 39.29 16.90 0.08
N LEU A 199 39.66 15.77 -0.54
CA LEU A 199 40.94 15.60 -1.20
C LEU A 199 41.10 16.56 -2.39
N HIS A 200 40.08 16.71 -3.23
CA HIS A 200 40.07 17.70 -4.31
C HIS A 200 40.32 19.13 -3.82
N ARG A 201 39.70 19.54 -2.71
CA ARG A 201 39.94 20.87 -2.11
C ARG A 201 41.37 21.03 -1.61
N LEU A 202 41.92 19.99 -0.97
CA LEU A 202 43.30 20.03 -0.46
C LEU A 202 44.32 20.10 -1.59
N VAL A 203 44.11 19.32 -2.66
CA VAL A 203 44.91 19.39 -3.88
C VAL A 203 44.87 20.79 -4.49
N GLY A 204 43.68 21.37 -4.66
CA GLY A 204 43.56 22.74 -5.18
C GLY A 204 44.24 23.80 -4.31
N ASN A 205 44.20 23.64 -2.99
CA ASN A 205 44.95 24.51 -2.08
C ASN A 205 46.46 24.36 -2.26
N LEU A 206 46.97 23.13 -2.37
CA LEU A 206 48.39 22.86 -2.64
C LEU A 206 48.83 23.47 -3.97
N GLU A 207 48.04 23.33 -5.04
CA GLU A 207 48.31 23.97 -6.34
C GLU A 207 48.40 25.51 -6.22
N ASN A 208 47.49 26.12 -5.45
CA ASN A 208 47.54 27.56 -5.17
C ASN A 208 48.78 27.98 -4.38
N HIS A 209 49.23 27.16 -3.43
CA HIS A 209 50.48 27.41 -2.70
C HIS A 209 51.71 27.25 -3.61
N LEU A 210 51.75 26.21 -4.45
CA LEU A 210 52.84 25.96 -5.40
C LEU A 210 52.96 27.07 -6.43
N THR A 211 51.83 27.56 -6.98
CA THR A 211 51.85 28.69 -7.92
C THR A 211 52.36 29.99 -7.28
N ARG A 212 52.06 30.21 -5.98
CA ARG A 212 52.62 31.35 -5.22
C ARG A 212 54.12 31.21 -5.00
N ILE A 213 54.61 30.01 -4.64
CA ILE A 213 56.04 29.74 -4.46
C ILE A 213 56.80 29.88 -5.79
N SER A 214 56.23 29.36 -6.89
CA SER A 214 56.79 29.50 -8.24
C SER A 214 57.00 30.96 -8.65
N ARG A 215 56.09 31.86 -8.28
CA ARG A 215 56.25 33.31 -8.54
C ARG A 215 57.30 33.98 -7.66
N SER A 216 57.74 33.32 -6.59
CA SER A 216 58.65 33.87 -5.58
C SER A 216 60.11 33.36 -5.71
N SER A 217 60.39 32.36 -6.54
CA SER A 217 61.70 31.70 -6.61
C SER A 217 62.13 31.42 -8.05
N GLU A 218 63.13 32.16 -8.55
CA GLU A 218 63.71 32.02 -9.89
C GLU A 218 64.44 30.68 -10.14
N ASN A 219 64.71 29.86 -9.11
CA ASN A 219 65.54 28.64 -9.23
C ASN A 219 64.86 27.31 -8.81
N CYS A 220 63.53 27.20 -8.81
CA CYS A 220 62.81 25.97 -8.42
C CYS A 220 61.90 25.38 -9.51
N GLU A 221 62.23 25.57 -10.78
CA GLU A 221 61.33 25.18 -11.87
C GLU A 221 61.26 23.65 -12.07
N VAL A 222 62.37 22.94 -11.89
CA VAL A 222 62.45 21.47 -12.09
C VAL A 222 61.71 20.68 -11.01
N THR A 223 61.91 21.03 -9.74
CA THR A 223 61.20 20.41 -8.60
C THR A 223 59.70 20.70 -8.62
N LEU A 224 59.32 21.88 -9.12
CA LEU A 224 57.92 22.28 -9.25
C LEU A 224 57.18 21.52 -10.37
N ASN A 225 57.85 21.24 -11.48
CA ASN A 225 57.27 20.47 -12.58
C ASN A 225 57.04 19.00 -12.19
N LEU A 226 57.98 18.39 -11.46
CA LEU A 226 57.82 17.04 -10.89
C LEU A 226 56.64 16.96 -9.90
N LEU A 227 56.51 17.93 -9.00
CA LEU A 227 55.39 17.99 -8.05
C LEU A 227 54.04 18.23 -8.74
N LYS A 228 54.01 19.02 -9.81
CA LYS A 228 52.80 19.20 -10.63
C LYS A 228 52.40 17.90 -11.32
N GLU A 229 53.34 17.11 -11.82
CA GLU A 229 53.07 15.80 -12.40
C GLU A 229 52.55 14.81 -11.35
N GLU A 230 53.10 14.80 -10.14
CA GLU A 230 52.60 13.99 -9.02
C GLU A 230 51.16 14.36 -8.62
N VAL A 231 50.86 15.66 -8.59
CA VAL A 231 49.49 16.15 -8.31
C VAL A 231 48.52 15.76 -9.43
N GLN A 232 48.94 15.84 -10.70
CA GLN A 232 48.11 15.42 -11.83
C GLN A 232 47.87 13.91 -11.84
N THR A 233 48.90 13.10 -11.56
CA THR A 233 48.73 11.64 -11.44
C THR A 233 47.84 11.25 -10.26
N PHE A 234 47.92 11.99 -9.14
CA PHE A 234 47.00 11.79 -8.03
C PHE A 234 45.55 12.12 -8.41
N LYS A 235 45.33 13.19 -9.19
CA LYS A 235 44.00 13.58 -9.69
C LYS A 235 43.42 12.55 -10.65
N THR A 236 44.21 12.02 -11.59
CA THR A 236 43.75 10.96 -12.51
C THR A 236 43.41 9.65 -11.79
N ASN A 237 44.05 9.39 -10.64
CA ASN A 237 43.74 8.22 -9.81
C ASN A 237 42.51 8.41 -8.92
N LEU A 238 42.07 9.67 -8.70
CA LEU A 238 40.87 10.03 -7.94
C LEU A 238 39.61 10.13 -8.79
N GLU A 239 39.74 10.28 -10.11
CA GLU A 239 38.58 10.19 -11.00
C GLU A 239 37.97 8.79 -10.90
N PRO A 240 36.64 8.68 -10.68
CA PRO A 240 36.00 7.39 -10.53
C PRO A 240 36.19 6.61 -11.83
N LYS A 241 36.93 5.49 -11.78
CA LYS A 241 36.95 4.51 -12.86
C LYS A 241 35.52 4.14 -13.14
N ASN A 242 35.06 4.58 -14.32
CA ASN A 242 33.72 4.46 -14.88
C ASN A 242 32.91 3.39 -14.16
N SER A 243 31.91 3.86 -13.42
CA SER A 243 30.79 3.06 -12.93
C SER A 243 30.43 2.03 -14.00
N THR A 244 30.68 0.75 -13.73
CA THR A 244 29.90 -0.30 -14.34
C THR A 244 28.47 -0.01 -13.93
N THR A 245 27.76 0.68 -14.82
CA THR A 245 26.32 0.77 -14.86
C THR A 245 25.84 -0.67 -14.79
N TRP A 246 25.40 -1.09 -13.61
CA TRP A 246 24.57 -2.27 -13.49
C TRP A 246 23.25 -1.92 -14.16
N THR A 247 23.20 -2.15 -15.46
CA THR A 247 21.97 -2.22 -16.22
C THR A 247 21.07 -3.23 -15.50
N ILE A 248 19.99 -2.73 -14.89
CA ILE A 248 18.91 -3.54 -14.32
C ILE A 248 18.09 -4.14 -15.48
N GLY A 249 18.75 -4.96 -16.31
CA GLY A 249 18.21 -5.50 -17.55
C GLY A 249 18.77 -6.87 -17.93
N SER A 250 19.39 -7.59 -16.98
CA SER A 250 19.96 -8.92 -17.26
C SER A 250 19.58 -9.98 -16.22
N PHE A 251 18.55 -9.75 -15.40
CA PHE A 251 18.05 -10.74 -14.44
C PHE A 251 16.70 -11.39 -14.82
N LEU A 252 16.27 -11.24 -16.07
CA LEU A 252 15.20 -12.04 -16.66
C LEU A 252 15.68 -12.63 -17.99
N GLY A 253 16.58 -13.61 -17.89
CA GLY A 253 16.89 -14.57 -18.95
C GLY A 253 16.45 -15.95 -18.46
N PHE A 254 15.68 -16.62 -19.30
CA PHE A 254 15.26 -18.02 -19.23
C PHE A 254 16.28 -18.99 -18.63
#